data_AF-A0A7Y1VUE6-F1
#
_entry.id   AF-A0A7Y1VUE6-F1
#
_cell.length_a   1.000
_cell.length_b   1.000
_cell.length_c   1.000
_cell.angle_alpha   90.00
_cell.angle_beta   90.00
_cell.angle_gamma   90.00
#
_symmetry.space_group_name_H-M   'P 1'
#
loop_
_entity.id
_entity.type
_entity.pdbx_description
1 polymer ?
#
loop_
_entity_poly.entity_id
_entity_poly.type
_entity_poly.pdbx_seq_one_letter_code
_entity_poly.pdbx_strand_id
1 'polypeptide(L)' 'MIQAKLLKSLLLVAIVTFIMCGEAEPEMNLTPRDLLEYGVPITVDVPDSVKIKAMDWGIQKDISIKGKNWYD' A
#
# COMPACT_ATOMS: atom_id res chain seq x y z
N MET A 1 49.20 7.29 5.12
CA MET A 1 48.56 5.99 4.73
C MET A 1 47.25 5.70 5.46
N ILE A 2 47.08 6.13 6.72
CA ILE A 2 45.88 5.85 7.56
C ILE A 2 44.63 6.65 7.11
N GLN A 3 44.80 7.93 6.76
CA GLN A 3 43.70 8.79 6.31
C GLN A 3 42.99 8.27 5.04
N ALA A 4 43.75 7.72 4.10
CA ALA A 4 43.21 7.13 2.87
C ALA A 4 42.43 5.82 3.12
N LYS A 5 42.72 5.09 4.22
CA LYS A 5 41.94 3.90 4.61
C LYS A 5 40.60 4.31 5.25
N LEU A 6 40.61 5.35 6.08
CA LEU A 6 39.39 5.87 6.73
C LEU A 6 38.42 6.47 5.71
N LEU A 7 38.90 7.23 4.73
CA LEU A 7 38.07 7.78 3.66
C LEU A 7 37.44 6.69 2.77
N LYS A 8 38.21 5.64 2.46
CA LYS A 8 37.69 4.46 1.71
C LYS A 8 36.65 3.69 2.52
N SER A 9 36.86 3.55 3.83
CA SER A 9 35.91 2.92 4.73
C SER A 9 34.61 3.71 4.83
N LEU A 10 34.70 5.03 4.93
CA LEU A 10 33.53 5.92 5.00
C LEU A 10 32.72 5.89 3.69
N LEU A 11 33.41 5.89 2.54
CA LEU A 11 32.78 5.78 1.23
C LEU A 11 32.03 4.44 1.08
N LEU A 12 32.63 3.35 1.56
CA LEU A 12 32.05 2.02 1.47
C LEU A 12 30.79 1.90 2.34
N VAL A 13 30.81 2.47 3.55
CA VAL A 13 29.62 2.53 4.42
C VAL A 13 28.50 3.33 3.76
N ALA A 14 28.82 4.49 3.17
CA ALA A 14 27.83 5.33 2.49
C ALA A 14 27.14 4.61 1.32
N ILE A 15 27.90 3.83 0.54
CA ILE A 15 27.35 3.03 -0.58
C ILE A 15 26.43 1.92 -0.06
N VAL A 16 26.83 1.19 0.99
CA VAL A 16 26.02 0.12 1.57
C VAL A 16 24.70 0.66 2.13
N THR A 17 24.72 1.82 2.78
CA THR A 17 23.49 2.46 3.28
C THR A 17 22.54 2.91 2.16
N PHE A 18 23.07 3.26 0.98
CA PHE A 18 22.25 3.69 -0.15
C PHE A 18 21.53 2.51 -0.84
N ILE A 19 22.15 1.33 -0.87
CA ILE A 19 21.59 0.14 -1.55
C ILE A 19 20.43 -0.48 -0.75
N MET A 20 20.39 -0.28 0.58
CA MET A 20 19.33 -0.83 1.44
C MET A 20 18.00 -0.05 1.37
N CYS A 21 17.94 1.07 0.65
CA CYS A 21 16.73 1.91 0.55
C CYS A 21 15.83 1.53 -0.63
N GLY A 22 15.68 0.22 -0.89
CA GLY A 22 15.08 -0.27 -2.13
C GLY A 22 14.20 -1.49 -1.95
N GLU A 23 13.30 -1.49 -0.97
CA GLU A 23 12.15 -2.40 -1.02
C GLU A 23 11.08 -1.71 -1.88
N ALA A 24 10.98 -2.14 -3.15
CA ALA A 24 9.84 -1.77 -3.98
C ALA A 24 8.60 -2.45 -3.40
N GLU A 25 7.54 -1.68 -3.12
CA GLU A 25 6.29 -2.27 -2.69
C GLU A 25 5.78 -3.26 -3.75
N PRO A 26 5.26 -4.43 -3.33
CA PRO A 26 4.73 -5.40 -4.26
C PRO A 26 3.60 -4.75 -5.08
N GLU A 27 3.68 -4.89 -6.40
CA GLU A 27 2.65 -4.38 -7.31
C GLU A 27 1.29 -4.98 -6.92
N MET A 28 0.41 -4.15 -6.36
CA MET A 28 -0.94 -4.56 -6.01
C MET A 28 -1.76 -4.64 -7.28
N ASN A 29 -2.13 -5.86 -7.69
CA ASN A 29 -3.11 -6.06 -8.75
C ASN A 29 -4.46 -5.53 -8.30
N LEU A 30 -4.92 -4.45 -8.94
CA LEU A 30 -6.22 -3.86 -8.70
C LEU A 30 -7.23 -4.41 -9.70
N THR A 31 -8.42 -4.76 -9.21
CA THR A 31 -9.55 -5.17 -10.04
C THR A 31 -10.69 -4.16 -9.90
N PRO A 32 -11.36 -3.78 -11.01
CA PRO A 32 -12.48 -2.87 -10.96
C PRO A 32 -13.68 -3.54 -10.26
N ARG A 33 -14.23 -2.87 -9.26
CA ARG A 33 -15.43 -3.30 -8.52
C ARG A 33 -16.53 -2.25 -8.65
N ASP A 34 -17.67 -2.69 -9.15
CA ASP A 34 -18.87 -1.87 -9.27
C ASP A 34 -19.59 -1.80 -7.93
N LEU A 35 -19.83 -0.59 -7.42
CA LEU A 35 -20.55 -0.35 -6.17
C LEU A 35 -22.05 -0.16 -6.36
N LEU A 36 -22.55 -0.27 -7.60
CA LEU A 36 -23.97 -0.15 -7.90
C LEU A 36 -24.80 -1.21 -7.16
N GLU A 37 -24.24 -2.41 -6.96
CA GLU A 37 -24.84 -3.47 -6.15
C GLU A 37 -25.06 -3.07 -4.67
N TYR A 38 -24.32 -2.06 -4.20
CA TYR A 38 -24.45 -1.45 -2.87
C TYR A 38 -25.22 -0.12 -2.89
N GLY A 39 -25.74 0.29 -4.05
CA GLY A 39 -26.55 1.49 -4.22
C GLY A 39 -25.78 2.78 -4.51
N VAL A 40 -24.50 2.69 -4.90
CA VAL A 40 -23.70 3.85 -5.31
C VAL A 40 -23.20 3.66 -6.75
N PRO A 41 -23.53 4.56 -7.70
CA PRO A 41 -23.24 4.36 -9.12
C PRO A 41 -21.80 4.77 -9.47
N ILE A 42 -20.81 4.11 -8.85
CA ILE A 42 -19.38 4.30 -9.11
C ILE A 42 -18.64 2.97 -9.15
N THR A 43 -17.54 2.93 -9.88
CA THR A 43 -16.61 1.81 -9.90
C THR A 43 -15.31 2.21 -9.22
N VAL A 44 -14.73 1.32 -8.43
CA VAL A 44 -13.47 1.54 -7.71
C VAL A 44 -12.49 0.40 -7.99
N ASP A 45 -11.22 0.75 -8.20
CA ASP A 45 -10.14 -0.21 -8.37
C ASP A 45 -9.61 -0.64 -6.99
N VAL A 46 -9.78 -1.92 -6.66
CA VAL A 46 -9.40 -2.46 -5.35
C VAL A 46 -8.76 -3.83 -5.49
N PRO A 47 -7.89 -4.26 -4.57
CA PRO A 47 -7.35 -5.62 -4.58
C PRO A 47 -8.46 -6.67 -4.40
N ASP A 48 -8.32 -7.85 -5.01
CA ASP A 48 -9.28 -8.96 -4.82
C ASP A 48 -9.40 -9.45 -3.37
N SER A 49 -8.45 -9.07 -2.51
CA SER A 49 -8.44 -9.43 -1.09
C SER A 49 -9.35 -8.56 -0.23
N VAL A 50 -9.92 -7.47 -0.75
CA VAL A 50 -10.79 -6.58 0.02
C VAL A 50 -12.20 -7.14 0.16
N LYS A 51 -12.81 -6.88 1.32
CA LYS A 51 -14.23 -7.15 1.58
C LYS A 51 -14.99 -5.83 1.56
N ILE A 52 -16.08 -5.80 0.81
CA ILE A 52 -16.99 -4.65 0.74
C ILE A 52 -18.20 -4.96 1.63
N LYS A 53 -18.58 -4.00 2.47
CA LYS A 53 -19.79 -4.06 3.31
C LYS A 53 -20.59 -2.78 3.13
N ALA A 54 -21.90 -2.93 2.97
CA ALA A 54 -22.84 -1.82 2.98
C ALA A 54 -23.67 -1.85 4.26
N MET A 55 -23.91 -0.68 4.84
CA MET A 55 -24.81 -0.47 5.97
C MET A 55 -25.77 0.67 5.63
N ASP A 56 -27.05 0.46 5.90
CA ASP A 56 -28.09 1.45 5.68
C ASP A 56 -28.69 1.85 7.03
N TRP A 57 -28.55 3.11 7.40
CA TRP A 57 -29.09 3.71 8.62
C TRP A 57 -30.41 4.45 8.37
N GLY A 58 -31.03 4.26 7.20
CA GLY A 58 -32.25 4.92 6.74
C GLY A 58 -32.03 6.35 6.24
N ILE A 59 -31.24 7.15 6.97
CA ILE A 59 -30.86 8.53 6.59
C ILE A 59 -29.48 8.61 5.91
N GLN A 60 -28.67 7.56 6.07
CA GLN A 60 -27.29 7.52 5.61
C GLN A 60 -26.94 6.09 5.19
N LYS A 61 -26.34 5.97 4.00
CA LYS A 61 -25.72 4.74 3.54
C LYS A 61 -24.21 4.85 3.73
N ASP A 62 -23.63 3.83 4.35
CA ASP A 62 -22.20 3.69 4.53
C ASP A 62 -21.69 2.49 3.74
N ILE A 63 -20.61 2.68 3.00
CA ILE A 63 -19.92 1.63 2.25
C ILE A 63 -18.49 1.56 2.76
N SER A 64 -18.17 0.43 3.40
CA SER A 64 -16.85 0.14 3.93
C SER A 64 -16.12 -0.84 3.02
N ILE A 65 -15.00 -0.40 2.47
CA ILE A 65 -14.05 -1.24 1.73
C ILE A 65 -12.88 -1.52 2.67
N LYS A 66 -12.65 -2.78 3.03
CA LYS A 66 -11.60 -3.15 3.99
C LYS A 66 -10.71 -4.26 3.45
N GLY A 67 -9.40 -4.08 3.62
CA GLY A 67 -8.41 -5.14 3.40
C GLY A 67 -8.61 -6.34 4.32
N LYS A 68 -7.92 -7.44 3.99
CA LYS A 68 -8.05 -8.75 4.64
C LYS A 68 -7.91 -8.72 6.18
N ASN A 69 -7.21 -7.73 6.74
CA ASN A 69 -6.84 -7.72 8.16
C ASN A 69 -7.67 -6.80 9.08
N TRP A 70 -8.63 -5.99 8.58
CA TRP A 70 -9.49 -5.07 9.40
C TRP A 70 -8.75 -4.00 10.25
N TYR A 71 -7.48 -4.21 10.59
CA TYR A 71 -6.48 -3.37 11.23
C TYR A 71 -5.11 -3.86 10.73
N ASP A 72 -4.50 -3.12 9.81
CA ASP A 72 -3.04 -3.03 9.60
C ASP A 72 -2.82 -1.76 8.78
#